data_AF-A0A139R713-F1
#
_entry.id   AF-A0A139R713-F1
#
_cell.length_a   1.000
_cell.length_b   1.000
_cell.length_c   1.000
_cell.angle_alpha   90.00
_cell.angle_beta   90.00
_cell.angle_gamma   90.00
#
_symmetry.space_group_name_H-M   'P 1'
#
loop_
_entity.id
_entity.type
_entity.pdbx_description
1 polymer ?
#
loop_
_entity_poly.entity_id
_entity_poly.type
_entity_poly.pdbx_seq_one_letter_code
_entity_poly.pdbx_strand_id
1 'polypeptide(L)'
;MSKELNSQYKASSFCCTLNNIDKLFNINDTTFDDARYSDETRKQVDEFRNNLDPNKNYSPEEMVEHLIYLWVDGKEETRSAAANYEIGDNGNHHSHLILEAKNQTRFSAIKKLYPTIHVELTRGTREQVIAYLNKTGKHEEKAHTTVVPMINHGIIEANQQGKRKDLEVIQELLEAGLSPEEIMRQNLSYRKFSKMIKEHYYQMQVANAPLVKNISVYWHLGGSGTGKSYMQVRLKEEFGIENVYVLSDYGTGGLDNYTGESILFMDEFKGDIDYQTFLKLLDVYPNQVHARYSNVYALWDTVHISSIFTPYQIYKMLVAPDKQKYDPITQLNRRIHYIVYHVKIDDNQYKELTFEMRQYLELIEQKQSIEEIAEELISKGIDTATEDILSDIKKAIADSPNDQTKKNSDN
;
A
#
# COMPACT_ATOMS: atom_id res chain seq x y z
N MET A 1 -29.54 -25.00 8.00
CA MET A 1 -29.32 -25.87 6.82
C MET A 1 -27.84 -25.84 6.50
N SER A 2 -27.11 -26.87 6.97
CA SER A 2 -25.69 -27.07 6.67
C SER A 2 -25.55 -27.37 5.17
N LYS A 3 -24.81 -26.53 4.45
CA LYS A 3 -24.33 -26.91 3.11
C LYS A 3 -23.32 -28.04 3.33
N GLU A 4 -23.64 -29.26 2.90
CA GLU A 4 -22.65 -30.33 2.83
C GLU A 4 -21.45 -29.83 2.02
N LEU A 5 -20.31 -29.69 2.69
CA LEU A 5 -19.06 -29.31 2.06
C LEU A 5 -18.62 -30.45 1.13
N ASN A 6 -18.43 -30.14 -0.16
CA ASN A 6 -17.96 -31.09 -1.18
C ASN A 6 -16.60 -31.69 -0.76
N SER A 7 -16.36 -32.98 -1.05
CA SER A 7 -15.14 -33.73 -0.70
C SER A 7 -13.83 -33.12 -1.25
N GLN A 8 -13.93 -32.22 -2.22
CA GLN A 8 -12.79 -31.46 -2.77
C GLN A 8 -12.42 -30.20 -1.98
N TYR A 9 -13.23 -29.79 -1.00
CA TYR A 9 -13.00 -28.58 -0.23
C TYR A 9 -11.74 -28.67 0.62
N LYS A 10 -10.98 -27.56 0.68
CA LYS A 10 -9.72 -27.44 1.41
C LYS A 10 -9.75 -26.26 2.38
N ALA A 11 -9.24 -26.47 3.58
CA ALA A 11 -9.03 -25.42 4.58
C ALA A 11 -7.85 -25.76 5.51
N SER A 12 -7.39 -24.77 6.27
CA SER A 12 -6.34 -24.93 7.28
C SER A 12 -6.87 -25.14 8.69
N SER A 13 -8.16 -24.90 8.94
CA SER A 13 -8.78 -25.08 10.26
C SER A 13 -10.22 -25.60 10.13
N PHE A 14 -10.54 -26.62 10.90
CA PHE A 14 -11.82 -27.31 10.91
C PHE A 14 -12.39 -27.43 12.33
N CYS A 15 -13.70 -27.25 12.45
CA CYS A 15 -14.46 -27.48 13.66
C CYS A 15 -15.36 -28.69 13.46
N CYS A 16 -15.15 -29.72 14.27
CA CYS A 16 -15.71 -31.04 14.05
C CYS A 16 -16.49 -31.53 15.27
N THR A 17 -17.46 -32.41 15.03
CA THR A 17 -18.18 -33.16 16.05
C THR A 17 -18.20 -34.63 15.67
N LEU A 18 -17.65 -35.48 16.54
CA LEU A 18 -17.67 -36.93 16.41
C LEU A 18 -18.70 -37.50 17.39
N ASN A 19 -19.78 -38.08 16.87
CA ASN A 19 -20.83 -38.70 17.67
C ASN A 19 -20.53 -40.18 17.92
N ASN A 20 -21.06 -40.74 19.01
CA ASN A 20 -20.92 -42.14 19.40
C ASN A 20 -19.44 -42.53 19.62
N ILE A 21 -18.65 -41.66 20.23
CA ILE A 21 -17.23 -41.91 20.54
C ILE A 21 -17.05 -43.15 21.42
N ASP A 22 -17.91 -43.34 22.43
CA ASP A 22 -17.97 -44.50 23.31
C ASP A 22 -18.10 -45.82 22.52
N LYS A 23 -19.01 -45.84 21.54
CA LYS A 23 -19.29 -47.00 20.69
C LYS A 23 -18.20 -47.22 19.66
N LEU A 24 -17.59 -46.15 19.16
CA LEU A 24 -16.51 -46.25 18.19
C LEU A 24 -15.28 -46.93 18.79
N PHE A 25 -14.93 -46.59 20.04
CA PHE A 25 -13.83 -47.19 20.78
C PHE A 25 -14.16 -48.54 21.43
N ASN A 26 -15.43 -48.95 21.47
CA ASN A 26 -15.83 -50.29 21.91
C ASN A 26 -15.87 -51.26 20.72
N ILE A 27 -14.86 -52.13 20.63
CA ILE A 27 -14.70 -53.09 19.52
C ILE A 27 -15.85 -54.11 19.46
N ASN A 28 -16.50 -54.39 20.60
CA ASN A 28 -17.63 -55.32 20.68
C ASN A 28 -18.99 -54.66 20.40
N ASP A 29 -19.04 -53.34 20.20
CA ASP A 29 -20.30 -52.63 19.96
C ASP A 29 -20.76 -52.80 18.50
N THR A 30 -22.03 -53.15 18.32
CA THR A 30 -22.66 -53.41 17.02
C THR A 30 -23.53 -52.25 16.51
N THR A 31 -23.50 -51.09 17.17
CA THR A 31 -24.35 -49.94 16.79
C THR A 31 -24.15 -49.52 15.34
N PHE A 32 -22.92 -49.59 14.84
CA PHE A 32 -22.60 -49.21 13.47
C PHE A 32 -23.01 -50.24 12.40
N ASP A 33 -23.44 -51.45 12.81
CA ASP A 33 -23.94 -52.49 11.90
C ASP A 33 -25.36 -52.18 11.42
N ASP A 34 -26.08 -51.31 12.11
CA ASP A 34 -27.44 -50.89 11.77
C ASP A 34 -27.57 -50.45 10.30
N ALA A 35 -28.68 -50.82 9.66
CA ALA A 35 -28.97 -50.52 8.26
C ALA A 35 -28.90 -49.03 7.90
N ARG A 36 -29.02 -48.13 8.89
CA ARG A 36 -28.91 -46.67 8.71
C ARG A 36 -27.51 -46.19 8.31
N TYR A 37 -26.46 -46.98 8.57
CA TYR A 37 -25.10 -46.66 8.17
C TYR A 37 -24.78 -47.25 6.79
N SER A 38 -24.03 -46.51 5.97
CA SER A 38 -23.60 -47.00 4.65
C SER A 38 -22.50 -48.06 4.77
N ASP A 39 -22.34 -48.89 3.74
CA ASP A 39 -21.24 -49.88 3.69
C ASP A 39 -19.87 -49.22 3.80
N GLU A 40 -19.71 -48.02 3.22
CA GLU A 40 -18.49 -47.21 3.37
C GLU A 40 -18.24 -46.79 4.83
N THR A 41 -19.30 -46.42 5.55
CA THR A 41 -19.20 -46.05 6.97
C THR A 41 -18.81 -47.25 7.82
N ARG A 42 -19.43 -48.41 7.60
CA ARG A 42 -19.09 -49.65 8.31
C ARG A 42 -17.62 -50.02 8.10
N LYS A 43 -17.17 -49.98 6.84
CA LYS A 43 -15.77 -50.22 6.49
C LYS A 43 -14.80 -49.26 7.19
N GLN A 44 -15.13 -47.98 7.27
CA GLN A 44 -14.30 -47.00 7.98
C GLN A 44 -14.24 -47.27 9.49
N VAL A 45 -15.36 -47.68 10.10
CA VAL A 45 -15.40 -48.09 11.51
C VAL A 45 -14.54 -49.33 11.75
N ASP A 46 -14.60 -50.33 10.86
CA ASP A 46 -13.76 -51.52 10.95
C ASP A 46 -12.27 -51.18 10.81
N GLU A 47 -11.91 -50.34 9.84
CA GLU A 47 -10.53 -49.85 9.67
C GLU A 47 -10.05 -49.09 10.91
N PHE A 48 -10.90 -48.28 11.54
CA PHE A 48 -10.59 -47.59 12.79
C PHE A 48 -10.34 -48.58 13.93
N ARG A 49 -11.28 -49.51 14.16
CA ARG A 49 -11.21 -50.50 15.25
C ARG A 49 -10.04 -51.47 15.11
N ASN A 50 -9.64 -51.81 13.89
CA ASN A 50 -8.46 -52.63 13.62
C ASN A 50 -7.13 -51.98 14.09
N ASN A 51 -7.13 -50.65 14.29
CA ASN A 51 -5.97 -49.92 14.81
C ASN A 51 -6.05 -49.69 16.33
N LEU A 52 -7.11 -50.16 17.00
CA LEU A 52 -7.22 -50.14 18.47
C LEU A 52 -6.62 -51.42 19.07
N ASP A 53 -6.24 -51.35 20.34
CA ASP A 53 -5.82 -52.53 21.10
C ASP A 53 -7.05 -53.36 21.50
N PRO A 54 -7.18 -54.62 21.02
CA PRO A 54 -8.34 -55.46 21.26
C PRO A 54 -8.58 -55.82 22.73
N ASN A 55 -7.55 -55.69 23.59
CA ASN A 55 -7.65 -56.02 25.01
C ASN A 55 -7.74 -54.78 25.89
N LYS A 56 -7.73 -53.58 25.30
CA LYS A 56 -7.77 -52.33 26.04
C LYS A 56 -9.19 -51.79 26.11
N ASN A 57 -9.62 -51.44 27.33
CA ASN A 57 -10.79 -50.61 27.54
C ASN A 57 -10.33 -49.16 27.70
N TYR A 58 -10.62 -48.32 26.71
CA TYR A 58 -10.16 -46.94 26.69
C TYR A 58 -10.97 -46.09 27.66
N SER A 59 -10.30 -45.35 28.54
CA SER A 59 -10.94 -44.31 29.36
C SER A 59 -11.37 -43.11 28.50
N PRO A 60 -12.34 -42.30 28.95
CA PRO A 60 -12.74 -41.06 28.29
C PRO A 60 -11.55 -40.18 27.87
N GLU A 61 -10.58 -40.00 28.76
CA GLU A 61 -9.38 -39.21 28.51
C GLU A 61 -8.51 -39.83 27.40
N GLU A 62 -8.27 -41.15 27.46
CA GLU A 62 -7.50 -41.86 26.43
C GLU A 62 -8.18 -41.83 25.05
N MET A 63 -9.52 -41.82 25.01
CA MET A 63 -10.24 -41.63 23.75
C MET A 63 -9.94 -40.25 23.14
N VAL A 64 -9.99 -39.19 23.94
CA VAL A 64 -9.69 -37.82 23.48
C VAL A 64 -8.23 -37.69 23.02
N GLU A 65 -7.29 -38.23 23.80
CA GLU A 65 -5.87 -38.23 23.45
C GLU A 65 -5.62 -39.01 22.14
N HIS A 66 -6.27 -40.16 21.95
CA HIS A 66 -6.15 -40.94 20.73
C HIS A 66 -6.71 -40.18 19.52
N LEU A 67 -7.83 -39.46 19.67
CA LEU A 67 -8.37 -38.62 18.60
C LEU A 67 -7.39 -37.52 18.20
N ILE A 68 -6.72 -36.88 19.16
CA ILE A 68 -5.68 -35.88 18.88
C ILE A 68 -4.50 -36.53 18.16
N TYR A 69 -4.04 -37.67 18.65
CA TYR A 69 -2.93 -38.44 18.08
C TYR A 69 -3.17 -38.75 16.59
N LEU A 70 -4.35 -39.26 16.22
CA LEU A 70 -4.70 -39.57 14.82
C LEU A 70 -4.53 -38.38 13.86
N TRP A 71 -4.70 -37.14 14.34
CA TRP A 71 -4.50 -35.95 13.52
C TRP A 71 -3.03 -35.58 13.39
N VAL A 72 -2.28 -35.62 14.50
CA VAL A 72 -0.95 -35.03 14.58
C VAL A 72 0.18 -36.01 14.26
N ASP A 73 -0.08 -37.32 14.33
CA ASP A 73 0.92 -38.38 14.11
C ASP A 73 1.71 -38.19 12.80
N GLY A 74 3.04 -38.07 12.96
CA GLY A 74 4.00 -37.83 11.88
C GLY A 74 3.95 -36.43 11.26
N LYS A 75 3.22 -35.48 11.88
CA LYS A 75 2.97 -34.12 11.41
C LYS A 75 2.91 -33.09 12.55
N GLU A 76 3.48 -33.40 13.69
CA GLU A 76 3.40 -32.66 14.95
C GLU A 76 3.86 -31.19 14.78
N GLU A 77 4.88 -30.95 13.94
CA GLU A 77 5.38 -29.59 13.67
C GLU A 77 4.44 -28.74 12.79
N THR A 78 3.48 -29.37 12.11
CA THR A 78 2.64 -28.71 11.10
C THR A 78 1.15 -28.79 11.40
N ARG A 79 0.76 -29.50 12.46
CA ARG A 79 -0.63 -29.71 12.86
C ARG A 79 -0.82 -29.38 14.33
N SER A 80 -1.99 -28.87 14.65
CA SER A 80 -2.43 -28.66 16.03
C SER A 80 -3.86 -29.16 16.15
N ALA A 81 -4.21 -29.67 17.32
CA ALA A 81 -5.54 -30.17 17.59
C ALA A 81 -5.95 -29.93 19.03
N ALA A 82 -7.23 -29.62 19.23
CA ALA A 82 -7.85 -29.60 20.53
C ALA A 82 -9.12 -30.43 20.48
N ALA A 83 -9.38 -31.23 21.52
CA ALA A 83 -10.57 -32.04 21.60
C ALA A 83 -11.09 -32.12 23.04
N ASN A 84 -12.40 -32.29 23.18
CA ASN A 84 -13.08 -32.54 24.45
C ASN A 84 -13.95 -33.81 24.35
N TYR A 85 -14.62 -34.19 25.44
CA TYR A 85 -15.62 -35.24 25.42
C TYR A 85 -16.81 -34.88 26.31
N GLU A 86 -18.01 -34.98 25.74
CA GLU A 86 -19.28 -34.68 26.37
C GLU A 86 -20.30 -35.82 26.25
N ILE A 87 -21.22 -35.86 27.21
CA ILE A 87 -22.45 -36.65 27.16
C ILE A 87 -23.61 -35.66 27.19
N GLY A 88 -24.33 -35.52 26.08
CA GLY A 88 -25.49 -34.64 26.01
C GLY A 88 -26.64 -35.15 26.89
N ASP A 89 -27.62 -34.28 27.18
CA ASP A 89 -28.75 -34.59 28.10
C ASP A 89 -29.56 -35.84 27.71
N ASN A 90 -29.54 -36.21 26.43
CA ASN A 90 -30.19 -37.43 25.91
C ASN A 90 -29.30 -38.69 26.00
N GLY A 91 -28.15 -38.63 26.69
CA GLY A 91 -27.18 -39.71 26.78
C GLY A 91 -26.29 -39.89 25.55
N ASN A 92 -26.21 -38.88 24.66
CA ASN A 92 -25.41 -38.97 23.44
C ASN A 92 -23.95 -38.57 23.70
N HIS A 93 -23.06 -39.55 23.59
CA HIS A 93 -21.62 -39.38 23.73
C HIS A 93 -21.02 -38.75 22.46
N HIS A 94 -20.35 -37.60 22.60
CA HIS A 94 -19.73 -36.91 21.47
C HIS A 94 -18.47 -36.15 21.87
N SER A 95 -17.55 -35.99 20.92
CA SER A 95 -16.36 -35.17 21.07
C SER A 95 -16.41 -34.02 20.08
N HIS A 96 -16.10 -32.80 20.55
CA HIS A 96 -15.81 -31.68 19.65
C HIS A 96 -14.31 -31.60 19.43
N LEU A 97 -13.91 -31.43 18.17
CA LEU A 97 -12.52 -31.33 17.77
C LEU A 97 -12.28 -30.05 16.98
N ILE A 98 -11.14 -29.42 17.22
CA ILE A 98 -10.58 -28.38 16.37
C ILE A 98 -9.32 -28.96 15.75
N LEU A 99 -9.28 -29.06 14.42
CA LEU A 99 -8.17 -29.67 13.68
C LEU A 99 -7.54 -28.62 12.77
N GLU A 100 -6.29 -28.27 13.02
CA GLU A 100 -5.56 -27.26 12.26
C GLU A 100 -4.31 -27.83 11.59
N ALA A 101 -4.00 -27.30 10.40
CA ALA A 101 -2.79 -27.61 9.66
C ALA A 101 -2.23 -26.33 9.01
N LYS A 102 -0.90 -26.16 9.07
CA LYS A 102 -0.19 -25.06 8.38
C LYS A 102 -0.52 -25.00 6.88
N ASN A 103 -0.70 -26.17 6.26
CA ASN A 103 -1.09 -26.31 4.87
C ASN A 103 -2.56 -26.73 4.74
N GLN A 104 -3.20 -26.26 3.66
CA GLN A 104 -4.58 -26.64 3.33
C GLN A 104 -4.77 -28.17 3.27
N THR A 105 -5.65 -28.69 4.12
CA THR A 105 -6.03 -30.11 4.15
C THR A 105 -7.40 -30.31 3.51
N ARG A 106 -7.57 -31.45 2.82
CA ARG A 106 -8.87 -31.82 2.21
C ARG A 106 -9.81 -32.36 3.27
N PHE A 107 -11.09 -32.05 3.10
CA PHE A 107 -12.14 -32.57 3.98
C PHE A 107 -12.19 -34.12 3.99
N SER A 108 -11.94 -34.77 2.86
CA SER A 108 -11.89 -36.24 2.77
C SER A 108 -10.79 -36.88 3.64
N ALA A 109 -9.69 -36.17 3.92
CA ALA A 109 -8.62 -36.69 4.78
C ALA A 109 -9.07 -36.80 6.25
N ILE A 110 -9.93 -35.88 6.71
CA ILE A 110 -10.49 -35.90 8.07
C ILE A 110 -11.51 -37.03 8.20
N LYS A 111 -12.42 -37.19 7.21
CA LYS A 111 -13.38 -38.30 7.21
C LYS A 111 -12.73 -39.68 7.21
N LYS A 112 -11.55 -39.81 6.60
CA LYS A 112 -10.78 -41.07 6.64
C LYS A 112 -10.21 -41.38 8.03
N LEU A 113 -9.82 -40.36 8.79
CA LEU A 113 -9.29 -40.54 10.14
C LEU A 113 -10.40 -40.79 11.18
N TYR A 114 -11.56 -40.17 10.99
CA TYR A 114 -12.66 -40.20 11.94
C TYR A 114 -13.95 -40.66 11.28
N PRO A 115 -14.36 -41.93 11.45
CA PRO A 115 -15.61 -42.44 10.92
C PRO A 115 -16.81 -41.64 11.46
N THR A 116 -17.78 -41.32 10.61
CA THR A 116 -19.01 -40.56 10.95
C THR A 116 -18.83 -39.12 11.44
N ILE A 117 -17.61 -38.56 11.37
CA ILE A 117 -17.35 -37.21 11.83
C ILE A 117 -18.14 -36.16 11.03
N HIS A 118 -18.79 -35.25 11.75
CA HIS A 118 -19.35 -34.04 11.17
C HIS A 118 -18.28 -32.95 11.19
N VAL A 119 -18.01 -32.31 10.06
CA VAL A 119 -16.95 -31.31 9.96
C VAL A 119 -17.51 -30.06 9.32
N GLU A 120 -17.16 -28.95 9.94
CA GLU A 120 -17.43 -27.62 9.47
C GLU A 120 -16.12 -26.83 9.44
N LEU A 121 -16.17 -25.65 8.82
CA LEU A 121 -15.06 -24.72 8.89
C LEU A 121 -15.06 -24.03 10.25
N THR A 122 -13.87 -23.87 10.82
CA THR A 122 -13.74 -23.08 12.05
C THR A 122 -14.15 -21.65 11.77
N ARG A 123 -15.13 -21.16 12.54
CA ARG A 123 -15.62 -19.79 12.51
C ARG A 123 -15.40 -19.15 13.87
N GLY A 124 -15.13 -17.84 13.86
CA GLY A 124 -14.92 -17.07 15.09
C GLY A 124 -13.45 -16.89 15.44
N THR A 125 -13.21 -16.17 16.53
CA THR A 125 -11.85 -15.92 17.05
C THR A 125 -11.34 -17.12 17.83
N ARG A 126 -10.02 -17.15 18.10
CA ARG A 126 -9.41 -18.17 18.96
C ARG A 126 -10.10 -18.27 20.31
N GLU A 127 -10.43 -17.13 20.91
CA GLU A 127 -11.08 -17.06 22.22
C GLU A 127 -12.47 -17.69 22.18
N GLN A 128 -13.23 -17.44 21.10
CA GLN A 128 -14.56 -18.06 20.91
C GLN A 128 -14.47 -19.57 20.74
N VAL A 129 -13.48 -20.06 19.99
CA VAL A 129 -13.26 -21.50 19.78
C VAL A 129 -12.84 -22.21 21.07
N ILE A 130 -11.93 -21.61 21.84
CA ILE A 130 -11.51 -22.15 23.14
C ILE A 130 -12.67 -22.11 24.15
N ALA A 131 -13.46 -21.04 24.17
CA ALA A 131 -14.62 -20.94 25.05
C ALA A 131 -15.69 -21.98 24.70
N TYR A 132 -15.88 -22.27 23.41
CA TYR A 132 -16.77 -23.31 22.92
C TYR A 132 -16.38 -24.72 23.40
N LEU A 133 -15.10 -25.09 23.28
CA LEU A 133 -14.61 -26.40 23.74
C LEU A 133 -14.65 -26.57 25.26
N ASN A 134 -14.40 -25.49 26.01
CA ASN A 134 -14.42 -25.52 27.47
C ASN A 134 -15.83 -25.28 28.07
N LYS A 135 -16.85 -25.04 27.23
CA LYS A 135 -18.20 -24.65 27.67
C LYS A 135 -18.20 -23.51 28.68
N THR A 136 -17.48 -22.43 28.35
CA THR A 136 -17.40 -21.23 29.20
C THR A 136 -18.13 -20.06 28.55
N GLY A 137 -18.48 -19.05 29.34
CA GLY A 137 -19.16 -17.83 28.86
C GLY A 137 -20.54 -18.14 28.29
N LYS A 138 -20.71 -18.00 26.96
CA LYS A 138 -22.00 -18.22 26.28
C LYS A 138 -22.47 -19.68 26.22
N HIS A 139 -21.66 -20.60 26.74
CA HIS A 139 -21.92 -22.04 26.73
C HIS A 139 -21.86 -22.66 28.13
N GLU A 140 -21.81 -21.84 29.17
CA GLU A 140 -21.71 -22.27 30.56
C GLU A 140 -22.91 -23.11 31.00
N GLU A 141 -24.08 -22.91 30.39
CA GLU A 141 -25.28 -23.71 30.61
C GLU A 141 -25.14 -25.19 30.20
N LYS A 142 -24.07 -25.52 29.46
CA LYS A 142 -23.74 -26.89 29.04
C LYS A 142 -22.47 -27.42 29.71
N ALA A 143 -21.88 -26.70 30.66
CA ALA A 143 -20.67 -27.18 31.34
C ALA A 143 -20.90 -28.54 32.04
N HIS A 144 -22.13 -28.84 32.48
CA HIS A 144 -22.48 -30.12 33.11
C HIS A 144 -22.42 -31.33 32.18
N THR A 145 -22.37 -31.14 30.86
CA THR A 145 -22.26 -32.25 29.88
C THR A 145 -20.82 -32.70 29.68
N THR A 146 -19.83 -31.96 30.18
CA THR A 146 -18.40 -32.24 29.94
C THR A 146 -17.92 -33.39 30.82
N VAL A 147 -17.44 -34.46 30.17
CA VAL A 147 -16.77 -35.60 30.82
C VAL A 147 -15.27 -35.37 30.87
N VAL A 148 -14.69 -34.97 29.74
CA VAL A 148 -13.26 -34.64 29.62
C VAL A 148 -13.15 -33.19 29.14
N PRO A 149 -12.45 -32.32 29.89
CA PRO A 149 -12.20 -30.95 29.45
C PRO A 149 -11.31 -30.92 28.20
N MET A 150 -11.19 -29.76 27.59
CA MET A 150 -10.37 -29.60 26.40
C MET A 150 -8.91 -30.03 26.65
N ILE A 151 -8.46 -31.05 25.91
CA ILE A 151 -7.04 -31.41 25.77
C ILE A 151 -6.53 -30.77 24.49
N ASN A 152 -5.30 -30.24 24.51
CA ASN A 152 -4.73 -29.52 23.38
C ASN A 152 -3.31 -30.03 23.05
N HIS A 153 -3.04 -30.18 21.76
CA HIS A 153 -1.72 -30.39 21.19
C HIS A 153 -1.40 -29.22 20.25
N GLY A 154 -0.35 -28.47 20.58
CA GLY A 154 0.07 -27.28 19.84
C GLY A 154 -0.75 -26.04 20.19
N ILE A 155 -0.78 -25.06 19.28
CA ILE A 155 -1.47 -23.77 19.49
C ILE A 155 -2.62 -23.66 18.48
N ILE A 156 -3.85 -23.53 18.97
CA ILE A 156 -5.04 -23.29 18.13
C ILE A 156 -5.10 -21.82 17.72
N GLU A 157 -5.06 -21.55 16.42
CA GLU A 157 -5.08 -20.21 15.82
C GLU A 157 -6.44 -19.81 15.22
N ALA A 158 -7.40 -20.73 15.14
CA ALA A 158 -8.80 -20.50 14.75
C ALA A 158 -8.96 -19.70 13.43
N ASN A 159 -8.34 -20.17 12.35
CA ASN A 159 -8.37 -19.52 11.02
C ASN A 159 -7.76 -18.09 10.96
N GLN A 160 -7.05 -17.63 11.99
CA GLN A 160 -6.41 -16.30 12.02
C GLN A 160 -4.94 -16.29 11.58
N GLN A 161 -4.42 -17.42 11.11
CA GLN A 161 -3.02 -17.62 10.77
C GLN A 161 -2.59 -16.71 9.60
N GLY A 162 -1.57 -15.87 9.83
CA GLY A 162 -0.88 -15.05 8.83
C GLY A 162 -1.25 -13.56 8.79
N LYS A 163 -2.54 -13.19 8.88
CA LYS A 163 -2.96 -11.79 8.64
C LYS A 163 -2.50 -10.79 9.71
N ARG A 164 -2.53 -11.16 11.00
CA ARG A 164 -2.09 -10.27 12.09
C ARG A 164 -0.57 -10.09 12.08
N LYS A 165 0.16 -11.18 11.87
CA LYS A 165 1.61 -11.17 11.74
C LYS A 165 2.08 -10.35 10.53
N ASP A 166 1.39 -10.43 9.39
CA ASP A 166 1.72 -9.60 8.22
C ASP A 166 1.60 -8.10 8.53
N LEU A 167 0.55 -7.68 9.26
CA LEU A 167 0.34 -6.26 9.59
C LEU A 167 1.35 -5.74 10.59
N GLU A 168 1.71 -6.54 11.60
CA GLU A 168 2.77 -6.21 12.56
C GLU A 168 4.11 -5.99 11.85
N VAL A 169 4.49 -6.90 10.95
CA VAL A 169 5.71 -6.76 10.14
C VAL A 169 5.64 -5.53 9.22
N ILE A 170 4.50 -5.31 8.55
CA ILE A 170 4.33 -4.12 7.70
C ILE A 170 4.50 -2.83 8.51
N GLN A 171 3.95 -2.76 9.73
CA GLN A 171 4.08 -1.62 10.60
C GLN A 171 5.54 -1.40 11.01
N GLU A 172 6.26 -2.45 11.44
CA GLU A 172 7.69 -2.37 11.78
C GLU A 172 8.52 -1.85 10.60
N LEU A 173 8.23 -2.29 9.37
CA LEU A 173 8.92 -1.82 8.18
C LEU A 173 8.63 -0.33 7.87
N LEU A 174 7.38 0.12 8.07
CA LEU A 174 7.02 1.54 7.92
C LEU A 174 7.72 2.40 8.96
N GLU A 175 7.74 1.98 10.22
CA GLU A 175 8.42 2.66 11.32
C GLU A 175 9.95 2.69 11.12
N ALA A 176 10.52 1.68 10.46
CA ALA A 176 11.91 1.66 10.02
C ALA A 176 12.20 2.58 8.81
N GLY A 177 11.19 3.25 8.26
CA GLY A 177 11.33 4.25 7.21
C GLY A 177 11.28 3.69 5.78
N LEU A 178 10.88 2.43 5.58
CA LEU A 178 10.75 1.89 4.23
C LEU A 178 9.54 2.49 3.52
N SER A 179 9.70 2.74 2.22
CA SER A 179 8.63 3.19 1.34
C SER A 179 7.58 2.09 1.09
N PRO A 180 6.35 2.46 0.71
CA PRO A 180 5.30 1.49 0.38
C PRO A 180 5.72 0.48 -0.69
N GLU A 181 6.47 0.90 -1.71
CA GLU A 181 6.89 0.02 -2.79
C GLU A 181 8.00 -0.93 -2.35
N GLU A 182 8.96 -0.49 -1.52
CA GLU A 182 9.96 -1.38 -0.92
C GLU A 182 9.30 -2.47 -0.09
N ILE A 183 8.34 -2.12 0.77
CA ILE A 183 7.56 -3.08 1.56
C ILE A 183 6.84 -4.07 0.65
N MET A 184 6.07 -3.57 -0.32
CA MET A 184 5.29 -4.42 -1.22
C MET A 184 6.14 -5.32 -2.13
N ARG A 185 7.40 -4.98 -2.38
CA ARG A 185 8.36 -5.82 -3.13
C ARG A 185 8.88 -6.99 -2.33
N GLN A 186 8.96 -6.89 -1.00
CA GLN A 186 9.42 -8.00 -0.16
C GLN A 186 8.50 -9.22 -0.27
N ASN A 187 7.18 -9.00 -0.37
CA ASN A 187 6.22 -10.07 -0.50
C ASN A 187 4.98 -9.63 -1.29
N LEU A 188 4.66 -10.34 -2.38
CA LEU A 188 3.50 -10.05 -3.22
C LEU A 188 2.17 -10.01 -2.43
N SER A 189 2.06 -10.82 -1.38
CA SER A 189 0.86 -10.85 -0.55
C SER A 189 0.60 -9.53 0.18
N TYR A 190 1.62 -8.71 0.43
CA TYR A 190 1.45 -7.39 1.05
C TYR A 190 0.68 -6.40 0.16
N ARG A 191 0.63 -6.63 -1.17
CA ARG A 191 -0.18 -5.79 -2.07
C ARG A 191 -1.68 -5.80 -1.73
N LYS A 192 -2.17 -6.83 -1.01
CA LYS A 192 -3.54 -6.87 -0.46
C LYS A 192 -3.81 -5.74 0.56
N PHE A 193 -2.76 -5.17 1.13
CA PHE A 193 -2.79 -4.06 2.08
C PHE A 193 -2.28 -2.74 1.47
N SER A 194 -2.06 -2.67 0.16
CA SER A 194 -1.48 -1.51 -0.53
C SER A 194 -2.09 -0.16 -0.13
N LYS A 195 -3.42 -0.06 -0.05
CA LYS A 195 -4.11 1.17 0.39
C LYS A 195 -3.70 1.56 1.82
N MET A 196 -3.73 0.61 2.75
CA MET A 196 -3.39 0.84 4.16
C MET A 196 -1.92 1.23 4.33
N ILE A 197 -1.01 0.56 3.61
CA ILE A 197 0.43 0.87 3.63
C ILE A 197 0.67 2.31 3.15
N LYS A 198 0.11 2.68 1.99
CA LYS A 198 0.26 4.03 1.43
C LYS A 198 -0.35 5.10 2.33
N GLU A 199 -1.53 4.84 2.87
CA GLU A 199 -2.23 5.78 3.75
C GLU A 199 -1.46 6.00 5.07
N HIS A 200 -0.97 4.94 5.70
CA HIS A 200 -0.19 5.05 6.93
C HIS A 200 1.15 5.76 6.68
N TYR A 201 1.88 5.38 5.62
CA TYR A 201 3.10 6.06 5.20
C TYR A 201 2.86 7.56 5.00
N TYR A 202 1.82 7.92 4.23
CA TYR A 202 1.48 9.31 3.98
C TYR A 202 1.14 10.09 5.26
N GLN A 203 0.38 9.47 6.19
CA GLN A 203 0.08 10.09 7.48
C GLN A 203 1.33 10.34 8.32
N MET A 204 2.32 9.44 8.27
CA MET A 204 3.62 9.67 8.90
C MET A 204 4.34 10.87 8.27
N GLN A 205 4.32 11.00 6.94
CA GLN A 205 4.90 12.16 6.26
C GLN A 205 4.21 13.47 6.68
N VAL A 206 2.87 13.48 6.74
CA VAL A 206 2.11 14.65 7.21
C VAL A 206 2.44 14.99 8.67
N ALA A 207 2.53 13.99 9.54
CA ALA A 207 2.84 14.20 10.96
C ALA A 207 4.26 14.77 11.19
N ASN A 208 5.21 14.41 10.32
CA ASN A 208 6.60 14.86 10.39
C ASN A 208 6.87 16.14 9.58
N ALA A 209 5.89 16.63 8.80
CA ALA A 209 6.07 17.79 7.96
C ALA A 209 6.31 19.08 8.79
N PRO A 210 7.25 19.94 8.38
CA PRO A 210 7.47 21.21 9.07
C PRO A 210 6.28 22.15 8.87
N LEU A 211 5.99 22.99 9.87
CA LEU A 211 4.94 24.02 9.77
C LEU A 211 5.23 25.05 8.66
N VAL A 212 6.51 25.28 8.38
CA VAL A 212 7.00 26.14 7.29
C VAL A 212 8.10 25.38 6.57
N LYS A 213 7.88 25.09 5.28
CA LYS A 213 8.80 24.40 4.40
C LYS A 213 9.90 25.36 3.93
N ASN A 214 11.11 24.83 3.76
CA ASN A 214 12.15 25.52 3.02
C ASN A 214 12.02 25.17 1.53
N ILE A 215 11.17 25.92 0.81
CA ILE A 215 10.79 25.56 -0.57
C ILE A 215 11.69 26.23 -1.63
N SER A 216 12.13 25.48 -2.63
CA SER A 216 12.80 25.98 -3.84
C SER A 216 11.93 25.74 -5.08
N VAL A 217 11.89 26.71 -6.00
CA VAL A 217 10.98 26.66 -7.16
C VAL A 217 11.73 27.07 -8.43
N TYR A 218 11.74 26.16 -9.39
CA TYR A 218 12.42 26.27 -10.67
C TYR A 218 11.40 26.33 -11.79
N TRP A 219 11.43 27.40 -12.58
CA TRP A 219 10.62 27.56 -13.77
C TRP A 219 11.45 27.24 -15.01
N HIS A 220 11.21 26.09 -15.62
CA HIS A 220 11.83 25.71 -16.87
C HIS A 220 11.10 26.37 -18.05
N LEU A 221 11.78 27.30 -18.71
CA LEU A 221 11.30 28.08 -19.84
C LEU A 221 12.05 27.69 -21.12
N GLY A 222 11.37 27.65 -22.26
CA GLY A 222 12.00 27.43 -23.57
C GLY A 222 11.04 26.82 -24.59
N GLY A 223 11.46 26.79 -25.86
CA GLY A 223 10.67 26.26 -26.97
C GLY A 223 10.28 24.78 -26.84
N SER A 224 9.39 24.29 -27.70
CA SER A 224 9.06 22.86 -27.73
C SER A 224 10.30 22.04 -28.10
N GLY A 225 10.47 20.87 -27.48
CA GLY A 225 11.60 19.98 -27.77
C GLY A 225 12.97 20.47 -27.27
N THR A 226 13.04 21.43 -26.35
CA THR A 226 14.32 21.91 -25.78
C THR A 226 14.81 21.16 -24.55
N GLY A 227 14.13 20.07 -24.14
CA GLY A 227 14.56 19.23 -23.02
C GLY A 227 13.91 19.52 -21.66
N LYS A 228 12.99 20.49 -21.56
CA LYS A 228 12.30 20.83 -20.30
C LYS A 228 11.66 19.63 -19.59
N SER A 229 10.86 18.82 -20.30
CA SER A 229 10.18 17.65 -19.72
C SER A 229 11.14 16.51 -19.38
N TYR A 230 12.35 16.47 -19.97
CA TYR A 230 13.38 15.50 -19.62
C TYR A 230 13.98 15.77 -18.22
N MET A 231 13.78 16.98 -17.68
CA MET A 231 14.21 17.29 -16.32
C MET A 231 13.60 16.34 -15.28
N GLN A 232 12.37 15.85 -15.47
CA GLN A 232 11.79 14.83 -14.59
C GLN A 232 12.63 13.55 -14.51
N VAL A 233 13.33 13.19 -15.60
CA VAL A 233 14.18 11.99 -15.66
C VAL A 233 15.45 12.24 -14.88
N ARG A 234 16.11 13.40 -15.09
CA ARG A 234 17.30 13.80 -14.33
C ARG A 234 17.03 13.84 -12.83
N LEU A 235 15.90 14.43 -12.42
CA LEU A 235 15.48 14.47 -11.02
C LEU A 235 15.30 13.07 -10.42
N LYS A 236 14.73 12.12 -11.18
CA LYS A 236 14.57 10.72 -10.72
C LYS A 236 15.88 9.96 -10.67
N GLU A 237 16.82 10.24 -11.58
CA GLU A 237 18.16 9.66 -11.57
C GLU A 237 18.99 10.17 -10.39
N GLU A 238 18.85 11.45 -10.04
CA GLU A 238 19.61 12.10 -8.98
C GLU A 238 19.02 11.85 -7.58
N PHE A 239 17.69 11.99 -7.43
CA PHE A 239 17.02 11.94 -6.13
C PHE A 239 16.24 10.66 -5.89
N GLY A 240 16.14 9.76 -6.86
CA GLY A 240 15.33 8.54 -6.76
C GLY A 240 13.90 8.73 -7.30
N ILE A 241 13.33 7.64 -7.84
CA ILE A 241 12.01 7.66 -8.49
C ILE A 241 10.90 7.96 -7.48
N GLU A 242 11.07 7.47 -6.25
CA GLU A 242 10.15 7.61 -5.13
C GLU A 242 10.06 9.02 -4.55
N ASN A 243 11.01 9.90 -4.88
CA ASN A 243 11.04 11.28 -4.38
C ASN A 243 10.45 12.30 -5.36
N VAL A 244 10.13 11.89 -6.60
CA VAL A 244 9.66 12.79 -7.66
C VAL A 244 8.22 12.46 -8.05
N TYR A 245 7.29 13.34 -7.67
CA TYR A 245 5.91 13.29 -8.14
C TYR A 245 5.74 14.11 -9.42
N VAL A 246 5.25 13.47 -10.48
CA VAL A 246 5.01 14.12 -11.77
C VAL A 246 3.53 14.47 -11.90
N LEU A 247 3.23 15.77 -11.91
CA LEU A 247 1.89 16.31 -12.12
C LEU A 247 1.75 16.70 -13.59
N SER A 248 0.96 15.93 -14.34
CA SER A 248 0.63 16.19 -15.75
C SER A 248 -0.88 16.29 -16.02
N ASP A 249 -1.72 15.86 -15.08
CA ASP A 249 -3.17 16.10 -15.10
C ASP A 249 -3.50 17.25 -14.13
N TYR A 250 -3.84 18.40 -14.68
CA TYR A 250 -4.22 19.60 -13.91
C TYR A 250 -5.70 19.66 -13.54
N GLY A 251 -6.48 18.63 -13.90
CA GLY A 251 -7.88 18.50 -13.51
C GLY A 251 -8.04 18.05 -12.06
N THR A 252 -8.92 17.08 -11.84
CA THR A 252 -9.28 16.64 -10.47
C THR A 252 -8.47 15.44 -9.97
N GLY A 253 -7.80 14.70 -10.86
CA GLY A 253 -7.13 13.43 -10.53
C GLY A 253 -5.61 13.52 -10.42
N GLY A 254 -5.02 14.68 -10.71
CA GLY A 254 -3.56 14.84 -10.82
C GLY A 254 -2.76 14.47 -9.59
N LEU A 255 -3.35 14.56 -8.39
CA LEU A 255 -2.70 14.32 -7.10
C LEU A 255 -3.22 13.05 -6.39
N ASP A 256 -4.03 12.22 -7.05
CA ASP A 256 -4.66 11.04 -6.44
C ASP A 256 -3.65 10.01 -5.91
N ASN A 257 -2.44 9.98 -6.47
CA ASN A 257 -1.39 9.04 -6.11
C ASN A 257 -0.26 9.67 -5.31
N TYR A 258 -0.38 10.95 -4.92
CA TYR A 258 0.64 11.64 -4.13
C TYR A 258 0.75 10.99 -2.75
N THR A 259 1.97 10.61 -2.36
CA THR A 259 2.27 9.91 -1.10
C THR A 259 3.28 10.64 -0.21
N GLY A 260 3.58 11.91 -0.51
CA GLY A 260 4.49 12.74 0.29
C GLY A 260 5.86 12.93 -0.34
N GLU A 261 5.97 12.74 -1.65
CA GLU A 261 7.18 12.99 -2.42
C GLU A 261 7.69 14.42 -2.20
N SER A 262 9.00 14.58 -2.04
CA SER A 262 9.66 15.86 -1.72
C SER A 262 9.78 16.79 -2.92
N ILE A 263 9.80 16.23 -4.14
CA ILE A 263 9.93 16.97 -5.39
C ILE A 263 8.63 16.88 -6.19
N LEU A 264 8.04 18.03 -6.53
CA LEU A 264 6.92 18.15 -7.46
C LEU A 264 7.44 18.61 -8.82
N PHE A 265 7.23 17.80 -9.86
CA PHE A 265 7.47 18.19 -11.24
C PHE A 265 6.14 18.42 -11.97
N MET A 266 5.81 19.68 -12.24
CA MET A 266 4.63 20.09 -13.01
C MET A 266 4.98 20.12 -14.50
N ASP A 267 4.53 19.12 -15.27
CA ASP A 267 4.88 18.98 -16.68
C ASP A 267 3.89 19.69 -17.61
N GLU A 268 4.39 20.33 -18.66
CA GLU A 268 3.62 21.07 -19.66
C GLU A 268 2.58 22.04 -19.07
N PHE A 269 2.94 22.83 -18.08
CA PHE A 269 2.01 23.75 -17.44
C PHE A 269 1.58 24.88 -18.38
N LYS A 270 0.27 24.97 -18.67
CA LYS A 270 -0.33 25.98 -19.57
C LYS A 270 -1.40 26.83 -18.88
N GLY A 271 -1.46 26.81 -17.55
CA GLY A 271 -2.44 27.57 -16.76
C GLY A 271 -3.78 26.86 -16.57
N ASP A 272 -3.79 25.53 -16.62
CA ASP A 272 -5.01 24.71 -16.51
C ASP A 272 -5.49 24.47 -15.06
N ILE A 273 -5.14 25.37 -14.12
CA ILE A 273 -5.58 25.35 -12.72
C ILE A 273 -5.96 26.76 -12.28
N ASP A 274 -6.77 26.92 -11.22
CA ASP A 274 -7.05 28.25 -10.70
C ASP A 274 -5.82 28.90 -10.02
N TYR A 275 -5.72 30.23 -10.09
CA TYR A 275 -4.56 30.97 -9.59
C TYR A 275 -4.31 30.75 -8.10
N GLN A 276 -5.36 30.60 -7.28
CA GLN A 276 -5.21 30.39 -5.85
C GLN A 276 -4.63 29.01 -5.55
N THR A 277 -5.11 27.97 -6.22
CA THR A 277 -4.55 26.62 -6.15
C THR A 277 -3.10 26.62 -6.63
N PHE A 278 -2.78 27.33 -7.72
CA PHE A 278 -1.39 27.44 -8.17
C PHE A 278 -0.48 28.05 -7.10
N LEU A 279 -0.91 29.16 -6.48
CA LEU A 279 -0.14 29.77 -5.39
C LEU A 279 -0.01 28.85 -4.16
N LYS A 280 -1.02 28.02 -3.87
CA LYS A 280 -0.96 27.02 -2.79
C LYS A 280 0.07 25.92 -3.08
N LEU A 281 0.18 25.46 -4.32
CA LEU A 281 1.18 24.46 -4.72
C LEU A 281 2.62 25.01 -4.50
N LEU A 282 2.81 26.32 -4.64
CA LEU A 282 4.11 26.98 -4.49
C LEU A 282 4.31 27.64 -3.12
N ASP A 283 3.44 27.36 -2.15
CA ASP A 283 3.50 28.01 -0.84
C ASP A 283 4.48 27.31 0.12
N VAL A 284 5.00 28.09 1.07
CA VAL A 284 5.88 27.61 2.14
C VAL A 284 5.09 26.80 3.17
N TYR A 285 3.78 27.01 3.29
CA TYR A 285 2.95 26.25 4.22
C TYR A 285 2.47 24.93 3.58
N PRO A 286 2.44 23.81 4.33
CA PRO A 286 1.87 22.56 3.86
C PRO A 286 0.35 22.67 3.81
N ASN A 287 -0.18 23.34 2.79
CA ASN A 287 -1.61 23.54 2.60
C ASN A 287 -2.28 22.31 2.01
N GLN A 288 -3.56 22.12 2.33
CA GLN A 288 -4.38 21.15 1.62
C GLN A 288 -4.70 21.62 0.21
N VAL A 289 -4.55 20.69 -0.74
CA VAL A 289 -4.91 20.82 -2.14
C VAL A 289 -5.87 19.70 -2.53
N HIS A 290 -6.76 19.99 -3.47
CA HIS A 290 -7.83 19.08 -3.85
C HIS A 290 -7.27 17.89 -4.65
N ALA A 291 -7.73 16.69 -4.31
CA ALA A 291 -7.62 15.48 -5.13
C ALA A 291 -8.96 14.73 -5.09
N ARG A 292 -9.18 13.77 -5.99
CA ARG A 292 -10.51 13.20 -6.25
C ARG A 292 -11.09 12.46 -5.04
N TYR A 293 -10.26 11.69 -4.33
CA TYR A 293 -10.72 10.82 -3.25
C TYR A 293 -10.64 11.49 -1.87
N SER A 294 -9.59 12.28 -1.66
CA SER A 294 -9.34 13.02 -0.42
C SER A 294 -8.34 14.12 -0.71
N ASN A 295 -8.51 15.28 -0.09
CA ASN A 295 -7.49 16.33 -0.17
C ASN A 295 -6.13 15.81 0.34
N VAL A 296 -5.06 16.32 -0.26
CA VAL A 296 -3.68 16.03 0.14
C VAL A 296 -3.01 17.31 0.62
N TYR A 297 -2.13 17.22 1.60
CA TYR A 297 -1.19 18.26 1.96
C TYR A 297 -0.03 18.33 0.95
N ALA A 298 0.31 19.55 0.51
CA ALA A 298 1.46 19.83 -0.35
C ALA A 298 2.77 19.77 0.43
N LEU A 299 3.35 18.57 0.59
CA LEU A 299 4.54 18.35 1.44
C LEU A 299 5.88 18.57 0.73
N TRP A 300 5.90 18.72 -0.59
CA TRP A 300 7.12 18.98 -1.36
C TRP A 300 7.82 20.27 -0.94
N ASP A 301 9.15 20.21 -0.94
CA ASP A 301 10.06 21.32 -0.70
C ASP A 301 10.75 21.79 -1.99
N THR A 302 10.62 21.05 -3.09
CA THR A 302 11.23 21.42 -4.36
C THR A 302 10.19 21.31 -5.46
N VAL A 303 10.00 22.38 -6.22
CA VAL A 303 9.03 22.41 -7.33
C VAL A 303 9.74 22.77 -8.63
N HIS A 304 9.54 21.95 -9.64
CA HIS A 304 9.97 22.19 -11.00
C HIS A 304 8.74 22.35 -11.89
N ILE A 305 8.69 23.43 -12.66
CA ILE A 305 7.55 23.75 -13.53
C ILE A 305 8.07 23.83 -14.95
N SER A 306 7.62 22.93 -15.83
CA SER A 306 7.96 23.02 -17.25
C SER A 306 6.86 23.78 -18.00
N SER A 307 7.24 24.85 -18.69
CA SER A 307 6.29 25.62 -19.50
C SER A 307 6.95 26.24 -20.73
N ILE A 308 6.18 26.39 -21.79
CA ILE A 308 6.56 27.24 -22.93
C ILE A 308 6.25 28.71 -22.67
N PHE A 309 5.44 28.99 -21.65
CA PHE A 309 5.03 30.34 -21.26
C PHE A 309 5.91 30.86 -20.13
N THR A 310 6.16 32.16 -20.15
CA THR A 310 6.79 32.88 -19.03
C THR A 310 5.85 32.93 -17.82
N PRO A 311 6.37 33.15 -16.60
CA PRO A 311 5.54 33.38 -15.41
C PRO A 311 4.49 34.50 -15.61
N TYR A 312 4.87 35.57 -16.33
CA TYR A 312 3.97 36.68 -16.61
C TYR A 312 2.86 36.31 -17.60
N GLN A 313 3.16 35.53 -18.64
CA GLN A 313 2.13 35.03 -19.57
C GLN A 313 1.12 34.13 -18.85
N ILE A 314 1.60 33.18 -18.04
CA ILE A 314 0.73 32.33 -17.24
C ILE A 314 -0.13 33.14 -16.28
N TYR A 315 0.46 34.12 -15.58
CA TYR A 315 -0.30 35.02 -14.73
C TYR A 315 -1.43 35.75 -15.47
N LYS A 316 -1.17 36.26 -16.69
CA LYS A 316 -2.21 36.90 -17.51
C LYS A 316 -3.31 35.93 -17.95
N MET A 317 -2.99 34.65 -18.14
CA MET A 317 -3.96 33.61 -18.47
C MET A 317 -4.83 33.25 -17.26
N LEU A 318 -4.24 33.27 -16.05
CA LEU A 318 -4.89 32.87 -14.80
C LEU A 318 -5.66 34.00 -14.10
N VAL A 319 -5.26 35.26 -14.30
CA VAL A 319 -5.81 36.43 -13.59
C VAL A 319 -6.40 37.42 -14.57
N ALA A 320 -7.73 37.53 -14.53
CA ALA A 320 -8.49 38.46 -15.35
C ALA A 320 -8.05 39.92 -15.11
N PRO A 321 -8.00 40.78 -16.14
CA PRO A 321 -7.47 42.14 -16.05
C PRO A 321 -8.04 42.99 -14.92
N ASP A 322 -9.34 42.86 -14.62
CA ASP A 322 -10.03 43.58 -13.54
C ASP A 322 -9.58 43.15 -12.12
N LYS A 323 -9.03 41.94 -11.99
CA LYS A 323 -8.52 41.38 -10.72
C LYS A 323 -7.03 41.61 -10.50
N GLN A 324 -6.26 41.92 -11.54
CA GLN A 324 -4.80 42.06 -11.45
C GLN A 324 -4.35 43.14 -10.46
N LYS A 325 -5.19 44.14 -10.20
CA LYS A 325 -4.95 45.15 -9.16
C LYS A 325 -4.92 44.55 -7.74
N TYR A 326 -5.76 43.56 -7.47
CA TYR A 326 -5.91 42.93 -6.15
C TYR A 326 -5.05 41.67 -6.02
N ASP A 327 -4.81 40.98 -7.14
CA ASP A 327 -3.92 39.82 -7.24
C ASP A 327 -2.70 40.17 -8.08
N PRO A 328 -1.73 40.95 -7.58
CA PRO A 328 -0.58 41.38 -8.37
C PRO A 328 0.38 40.22 -8.69
N ILE A 329 1.03 40.30 -9.85
CA ILE A 329 2.07 39.35 -10.31
C ILE A 329 3.18 39.11 -9.28
N THR A 330 3.46 40.09 -8.41
CA THR A 330 4.45 39.98 -7.33
C THR A 330 4.19 38.79 -6.40
N GLN A 331 2.94 38.34 -6.25
CA GLN A 331 2.60 37.14 -5.48
C GLN A 331 3.17 35.85 -6.10
N LEU A 332 3.20 35.77 -7.43
CA LEU A 332 3.80 34.65 -8.14
C LEU A 332 5.33 34.79 -8.18
N ASN A 333 5.82 35.98 -8.52
CA ASN A 333 7.26 36.21 -8.66
C ASN A 333 8.04 35.90 -7.38
N ARG A 334 7.50 36.22 -6.19
CA ARG A 334 8.18 35.91 -4.92
C ARG A 334 8.23 34.42 -4.56
N ARG A 335 7.47 33.57 -5.27
CA ARG A 335 7.42 32.12 -5.05
C ARG A 335 8.24 31.35 -6.06
N ILE A 336 8.66 31.98 -7.16
CA ILE A 336 9.57 31.39 -8.14
C ILE A 336 10.97 31.87 -7.76
N HIS A 337 11.89 30.94 -7.55
CA HIS A 337 13.25 31.27 -7.10
C HIS A 337 14.21 31.32 -8.28
N TYR A 338 14.02 30.44 -9.26
CA TYR A 338 14.90 30.30 -10.42
C TYR A 338 14.12 30.22 -11.72
N ILE A 339 14.65 30.85 -12.76
CA ILE A 339 14.26 30.61 -14.15
C ILE A 339 15.38 29.81 -14.81
N VAL A 340 15.04 28.62 -15.29
CA VAL A 340 15.97 27.75 -16.02
C VAL A 340 15.58 27.81 -17.49
N TYR A 341 16.37 28.52 -18.27
CA TYR A 341 16.15 28.68 -19.71
C TYR A 341 16.75 27.49 -20.47
N HIS A 342 15.94 26.81 -21.27
CA HIS A 342 16.30 25.62 -22.05
C HIS A 342 16.39 25.94 -23.52
N VAL A 343 17.54 25.67 -24.12
CA VAL A 343 17.80 25.84 -25.56
C VAL A 343 18.35 24.57 -26.18
N LYS A 344 17.90 24.30 -27.41
CA LYS A 344 18.43 23.24 -28.27
C LYS A 344 19.39 23.88 -29.26
N ILE A 345 20.67 23.53 -29.19
CA ILE A 345 21.71 24.06 -30.08
C ILE A 345 21.76 23.27 -31.39
N ASP A 346 21.69 21.94 -31.29
CA ASP A 346 21.57 21.02 -32.42
C ASP A 346 20.72 19.80 -32.02
N ASP A 347 20.60 18.79 -32.90
CA ASP A 347 19.72 17.64 -32.65
C ASP A 347 20.00 16.85 -31.36
N ASN A 348 21.24 16.88 -30.87
CA ASN A 348 21.66 16.12 -29.68
C ASN A 348 22.28 16.99 -28.58
N GLN A 349 22.46 18.29 -28.81
CA GLN A 349 23.04 19.21 -27.85
C GLN A 349 21.99 20.14 -27.25
N TYR A 350 21.72 19.92 -25.97
CA TYR A 350 20.82 20.72 -25.14
C TYR A 350 21.65 21.48 -24.13
N LYS A 351 21.31 22.76 -23.93
CA LYS A 351 21.93 23.58 -22.90
C LYS A 351 20.86 24.25 -22.07
N GLU A 352 21.20 24.48 -20.82
CA GLU A 352 20.36 25.17 -19.86
C GLU A 352 21.15 26.28 -19.18
N LEU A 353 20.45 27.37 -18.89
CA LEU A 353 21.01 28.50 -18.18
C LEU A 353 20.08 28.89 -17.05
N THR A 354 20.63 28.96 -15.84
CA THR A 354 19.84 29.32 -14.65
C THR A 354 20.07 30.78 -14.28
N PHE A 355 18.95 31.49 -14.07
CA PHE A 355 18.89 32.83 -13.51
C PHE A 355 18.15 32.78 -12.18
N GLU A 356 18.58 33.56 -11.20
CA GLU A 356 17.71 33.89 -10.08
C GLU A 356 16.52 34.72 -10.56
N MET A 357 15.37 34.58 -9.91
CA MET A 357 14.17 35.32 -10.29
C MET A 357 14.37 36.83 -10.28
N ARG A 358 15.21 37.35 -9.37
CA ARG A 358 15.60 38.76 -9.35
C ARG A 358 16.33 39.18 -10.64
N GLN A 359 17.35 38.42 -11.03
CA GLN A 359 18.11 38.68 -12.26
C GLN A 359 17.19 38.65 -13.49
N TYR A 360 16.31 37.64 -13.57
CA TYR A 360 15.31 37.54 -14.62
C TYR A 360 14.42 38.80 -14.70
N LEU A 361 13.90 39.27 -13.56
CA LEU A 361 13.06 40.47 -13.52
C LEU A 361 13.81 41.73 -13.97
N GLU A 362 15.07 41.89 -13.57
CA GLU A 362 15.92 42.99 -14.01
C GLU A 362 16.14 42.98 -15.54
N LEU A 363 16.30 41.79 -16.15
CA LEU A 363 16.40 41.65 -17.61
C LEU A 363 15.12 42.07 -18.33
N ILE A 364 13.96 41.63 -17.82
CA ILE A 364 12.65 41.98 -18.39
C ILE A 364 12.37 43.47 -18.27
N GLU A 365 12.67 44.10 -17.12
CA GLU A 365 12.50 45.53 -16.92
C GLU A 365 13.36 46.35 -17.88
N GLN A 366 14.58 45.88 -18.15
CA GLN A 366 15.51 46.48 -19.13
C GLN A 366 15.14 46.15 -20.59
N LYS A 367 14.05 45.40 -20.83
CA LYS A 367 13.59 44.95 -22.16
C LYS A 367 14.66 44.17 -22.93
N GLN A 368 15.48 43.41 -22.21
CA GLN A 368 16.50 42.57 -22.81
C GLN A 368 15.92 41.23 -23.23
N SER A 369 16.40 40.69 -24.34
CA SER A 369 16.02 39.36 -24.79
C SER A 369 16.77 38.31 -23.98
N ILE A 370 16.02 37.45 -23.29
CA ILE A 370 16.60 36.33 -22.53
C ILE A 370 17.21 35.32 -23.49
N GLU A 371 16.63 35.14 -24.66
CA GLU A 371 17.17 34.29 -25.73
C GLU A 371 18.56 34.77 -26.15
N GLU A 372 18.71 36.05 -26.49
CA GLU A 372 20.01 36.61 -26.94
C GLU A 372 21.07 36.52 -25.83
N ILE A 373 20.69 36.82 -24.58
CA ILE A 373 21.60 36.71 -23.43
C ILE A 373 21.99 35.26 -23.17
N ALA A 374 21.03 34.33 -23.25
CA ALA A 374 21.29 32.91 -23.05
C ALA A 374 22.22 32.37 -24.14
N GLU A 375 21.98 32.71 -25.40
CA GLU A 375 22.84 32.32 -26.53
C GLU A 375 24.28 32.82 -26.35
N GLU A 376 24.47 34.07 -25.93
CA GLU A 376 25.81 34.65 -25.69
C GLU A 376 26.52 34.06 -24.47
N LEU A 377 25.78 33.75 -23.40
CA LEU A 377 26.33 33.04 -22.23
C LEU A 377 26.78 31.63 -22.60
N ILE A 378 25.95 30.95 -23.39
CA ILE A 378 26.17 29.59 -23.86
C ILE A 378 27.37 29.51 -24.81
N SER A 379 27.54 30.52 -25.67
CA SER A 379 28.70 30.62 -26.58
C SER A 379 30.01 30.75 -25.79
N LYS A 380 29.96 31.35 -24.59
CA LYS A 380 31.08 31.49 -23.66
C LYS A 380 31.26 30.30 -22.70
N GLY A 381 30.40 29.28 -22.79
CA GLY A 381 30.47 28.09 -21.93
C GLY A 381 30.04 28.34 -20.48
N ILE A 382 29.14 29.31 -20.26
CA ILE A 382 28.63 29.67 -18.94
C ILE A 382 27.22 29.10 -18.76
N ASP A 383 27.04 28.26 -17.74
CA ASP A 383 25.78 27.55 -17.47
C ASP A 383 24.97 28.15 -16.30
N THR A 384 25.54 29.10 -15.56
CA THR A 384 24.85 29.85 -14.47
C THR A 384 25.20 31.33 -14.54
N ALA A 385 24.18 32.19 -14.50
CA ALA A 385 24.35 33.62 -14.60
C ALA A 385 24.67 34.26 -13.24
N THR A 386 25.82 34.92 -13.10
CA THR A 386 26.13 35.80 -11.95
C THR A 386 25.93 37.27 -12.34
N GLU A 387 25.81 38.17 -11.36
CA GLU A 387 25.61 39.61 -11.62
C GLU A 387 26.76 40.20 -12.45
N ASP A 388 28.01 39.86 -12.14
CA ASP A 388 29.20 40.34 -12.88
C ASP A 388 29.18 39.89 -14.34
N ILE A 389 28.91 38.60 -14.56
CA ILE A 389 28.85 38.02 -15.91
C ILE A 389 27.73 38.66 -16.72
N LEU A 390 26.56 38.86 -16.11
CA LEU A 390 25.42 39.51 -16.76
C LEU A 390 25.77 40.95 -17.16
N SER A 391 26.41 41.72 -16.28
CA SER A 391 26.86 43.09 -16.61
C SER A 391 27.78 43.13 -17.83
N ASP A 392 28.76 42.22 -17.90
CA ASP A 392 29.73 42.19 -19.00
C ASP A 392 29.09 41.78 -20.34
N ILE A 393 28.15 40.84 -20.30
CA ILE A 393 27.43 40.40 -21.50
C ILE A 393 26.47 41.46 -22.00
N LYS A 394 25.78 42.17 -21.09
CA LYS A 394 24.93 43.31 -21.47
C LYS A 394 25.72 44.38 -22.22
N LYS A 395 26.94 44.69 -21.77
CA LYS A 395 27.85 45.62 -22.48
C LYS A 395 28.24 45.07 -23.86
N ALA A 396 28.65 43.80 -23.94
CA ALA A 396 29.04 43.18 -25.20
C ALA A 396 27.91 43.15 -26.25
N ILE A 397 26.66 42.92 -25.82
CA ILE A 397 25.48 42.96 -26.69
C ILE A 397 25.16 44.41 -27.10
N ALA A 398 25.23 45.37 -26.18
CA ALA A 398 25.00 46.78 -26.49
C ALA A 398 26.06 47.39 -27.43
N ASP A 399 27.30 46.91 -27.34
CA ASP A 399 28.43 47.34 -28.16
C ASP A 399 28.50 46.63 -29.51
N SER A 400 27.69 45.59 -29.73
CA SER A 400 27.59 44.89 -31.01
C SER A 400 26.77 45.72 -32.01
N PRO A 401 27.25 45.94 -33.25
CA PRO A 401 26.53 46.74 -34.24
C PRO A 401 25.21 46.05 -34.63
N ASN A 402 24.09 46.66 -34.24
CA ASN A 402 22.72 46.21 -34.55
C ASN A 402 22.54 45.96 -36.07
N ASP A 403 22.32 44.71 -36.46
CA ASP A 403 21.70 44.37 -37.75
C ASP A 403 20.18 44.57 -37.60
N GLN A 404 19.66 45.68 -38.13
CA GLN A 404 18.27 46.13 -38.01
C GLN A 404 17.26 45.32 -38.85
N THR A 405 17.32 43.98 -38.85
CA THR A 405 16.46 43.17 -39.72
C THR A 405 15.50 42.19 -39.02
N LYS A 406 15.42 42.15 -37.69
CA LYS A 406 14.48 41.24 -36.98
C LYS A 406 13.58 41.87 -35.90
N LYS A 407 13.20 43.15 -36.04
CA LYS A 407 12.07 43.71 -35.27
C LYS A 407 10.81 43.75 -36.13
N ASN A 408 10.08 42.63 -36.20
CA ASN A 408 8.64 42.58 -36.50
C ASN A 408 8.08 41.15 -36.36
N SER A 409 7.78 40.76 -35.12
CA SER A 409 6.86 39.69 -34.68
C SER A 409 7.24 39.44 -33.20
N ASP A 410 6.46 39.70 -32.16
CA ASP A 410 5.02 39.74 -31.98
C ASP A 410 4.68 40.57 -30.73
N ASN A 411 3.52 41.22 -30.77
CA ASN A 411 2.86 41.91 -29.66
C ASN A 411 1.99 40.94 -28.85
#